data_AF-A0A7C4YA21-F1
#
_entry.id   AF-A0A7C4YA21-F1
#
_cell.length_a   1.000
_cell.length_b   1.000
_cell.length_c   1.000
_cell.angle_alpha   90.00
_cell.angle_beta   90.00
_cell.angle_gamma   90.00
#
_symmetry.space_group_name_H-M   'P 1'
#
loop_
_entity.id
_entity.type
_entity.pdbx_description
1 polymer ?
#
loop_
_entity_poly.entity_id
_entity_poly.type
_entity_poly.pdbx_seq_one_letter_code
_entity_poly.pdbx_strand_id
1 'polypeptide(L)'
;MSLWNRLIRWSEWIGRESQPRRRSHQAPRLGVLALEDRVTPSTGDCTGFLTYSQGGWSGSGTPGQFLDNNFASVFTNGIQIGDQTAGADSSNNTAGNWAAKFTTASAVKAYLPNGGGSSTLGGDFTNPPNPSGPVNGPGKTLGGQTLTMMLNVGFDAANPNFDGNSGNDALGSLIYNATDSTSVFNGKTVNQIIGYANSYLSGAD
;
A
#
# COMPACT_ATOMS: atom_id res chain seq x y z
N MET A 1 18.26 -15.14 2.75
CA MET A 1 17.84 -13.99 1.92
C MET A 1 16.84 -13.18 2.75
N SER A 2 17.18 -11.96 3.17
CA SER A 2 16.40 -11.22 4.16
C SER A 2 15.00 -10.89 3.67
N LEU A 3 14.04 -10.82 4.61
CA LEU A 3 12.65 -10.35 4.40
C LEU A 3 12.57 -9.08 3.53
N TRP A 4 13.60 -8.24 3.68
CA TRP A 4 13.82 -6.98 2.98
C TRP A 4 13.94 -7.09 1.45
N ASN A 5 14.69 -8.07 0.93
CA ASN A 5 14.79 -8.29 -0.51
C ASN A 5 13.49 -8.81 -1.15
N ARG A 6 12.55 -9.32 -0.33
CA ARG A 6 11.23 -9.81 -0.77
C ARG A 6 10.18 -8.70 -0.74
N LEU A 7 10.21 -7.83 0.27
CA LEU A 7 9.38 -6.60 0.35
C LEU A 7 9.66 -5.63 -0.80
N ILE A 8 10.93 -5.44 -1.18
CA ILE A 8 11.31 -4.57 -2.31
C ILE A 8 10.74 -5.11 -3.63
N ARG A 9 10.90 -6.40 -3.93
CA ARG A 9 10.32 -7.02 -5.14
C ARG A 9 8.80 -6.92 -5.19
N TRP A 10 8.14 -7.00 -4.04
CA TRP A 10 6.70 -6.84 -3.93
C TRP A 10 6.25 -5.38 -4.20
N SER A 11 7.00 -4.38 -3.72
CA SER A 11 6.73 -2.95 -4.02
C SER A 11 6.93 -2.59 -5.51
N GLU A 12 7.82 -3.32 -6.20
CA GLU A 12 8.04 -3.20 -7.65
C GLU A 12 6.96 -3.89 -8.49
N TRP A 13 6.20 -4.83 -7.91
CA TRP A 13 5.12 -5.54 -8.58
C TRP A 13 3.84 -4.68 -8.66
N ILE A 14 3.43 -4.04 -7.55
CA ILE A 14 2.26 -3.12 -7.53
C ILE A 14 2.42 -1.96 -8.54
N GLY A 15 3.65 -1.53 -8.84
CA GLY A 15 3.91 -0.46 -9.81
C GLY A 15 3.65 -0.84 -11.28
N ARG A 16 3.71 -2.13 -11.65
CA ARG A 16 3.65 -2.58 -13.07
C ARG A 16 2.24 -2.81 -13.60
N GLU A 17 1.24 -2.98 -12.75
CA GLU A 17 -0.16 -3.19 -13.18
C GLU A 17 -0.85 -1.90 -13.69
N SER A 18 -0.21 -0.73 -13.60
CA SER A 18 -0.81 0.57 -13.96
C SER A 18 -0.57 1.06 -15.40
N GLN A 19 0.04 0.26 -16.28
CA GLN A 19 0.31 0.65 -17.67
C GLN A 19 -0.48 -0.20 -18.68
N PRO A 20 -1.33 0.39 -19.54
CA PRO A 20 -1.92 -0.34 -20.66
C PRO A 20 -0.80 -0.77 -21.62
N ARG A 21 -0.66 -2.09 -21.83
CA ARG A 21 0.35 -2.71 -22.68
C ARG A 21 0.32 -2.12 -24.10
N ARG A 22 1.24 -1.20 -24.42
CA ARG A 22 1.52 -0.83 -25.82
C ARG A 22 2.31 -1.95 -26.47
N ARG A 23 1.69 -2.62 -27.44
CA ARG A 23 2.31 -3.62 -28.32
C ARG A 23 3.27 -2.94 -29.30
N SER A 24 4.53 -3.37 -29.34
CA SER A 24 5.31 -3.44 -30.59
C SER A 24 6.48 -4.43 -30.50
N HIS A 25 6.43 -5.44 -31.40
CA HIS A 25 7.50 -6.25 -32.00
C HIS A 25 8.50 -7.09 -31.15
N GLN A 26 8.15 -8.39 -31.04
CA GLN A 26 8.94 -9.62 -31.29
C GLN A 26 10.42 -9.79 -30.87
N ALA A 27 10.63 -10.76 -29.97
CA ALA A 27 11.57 -11.89 -30.12
C ALA A 27 11.05 -13.13 -29.32
N PRO A 28 11.44 -14.39 -29.65
CA PRO A 28 10.54 -15.55 -29.61
C PRO A 28 10.62 -16.48 -28.37
N ARG A 29 9.62 -17.36 -28.32
CA ARG A 29 9.20 -18.36 -27.31
C ARG A 29 10.26 -19.39 -26.90
N LEU A 30 10.25 -19.79 -25.63
CA LEU A 30 10.25 -21.21 -25.17
C LEU A 30 10.02 -21.31 -23.65
N GLY A 31 8.93 -21.98 -23.26
CA GLY A 31 8.88 -22.82 -22.06
C GLY A 31 8.45 -22.19 -20.73
N VAL A 32 7.27 -22.62 -20.27
CA VAL A 32 6.73 -22.57 -18.89
C VAL A 32 5.97 -21.29 -18.53
N LEU A 33 4.70 -21.52 -18.24
CA LEU A 33 3.75 -20.64 -17.57
C LEU A 33 4.49 -19.74 -16.57
N ALA A 34 4.45 -18.42 -16.76
CA ALA A 34 4.73 -17.53 -15.66
C ALA A 34 3.67 -17.85 -14.59
N LEU A 35 4.07 -18.64 -13.60
CA LEU A 35 3.45 -18.62 -12.30
C LEU A 35 3.68 -17.18 -11.83
N GLU A 36 2.72 -16.31 -12.12
CA GLU A 36 2.68 -14.96 -11.57
C GLU A 36 2.13 -15.08 -10.15
N ASP A 37 2.75 -14.40 -9.18
CA ASP A 37 2.15 -14.23 -7.87
C ASP A 37 0.77 -13.59 -8.02
N ARG A 38 -0.23 -14.09 -7.29
CA ARG A 38 -1.61 -13.63 -7.41
C ARG A 38 -2.18 -13.29 -6.05
N VAL A 39 -2.94 -12.20 -6.01
CA VAL A 39 -3.85 -11.93 -4.91
C VAL A 39 -5.23 -12.43 -5.33
N THR A 40 -5.79 -13.38 -4.59
CA THR A 40 -7.09 -13.99 -4.93
C THR A 40 -8.06 -13.91 -3.76
N PRO A 41 -9.37 -13.83 -4.01
CA PRO A 41 -10.34 -14.07 -2.95
C PRO A 41 -10.31 -15.54 -2.53
N SER A 42 -10.91 -15.84 -1.38
CA SER A 42 -11.06 -17.20 -0.87
C SER A 42 -11.98 -18.06 -1.76
N THR A 43 -12.79 -17.43 -2.61
CA THR A 43 -13.82 -18.02 -3.47
C THR A 43 -13.42 -18.12 -4.95
N GLY A 44 -12.23 -17.66 -5.35
CA GLY A 44 -11.56 -18.08 -6.59
C GLY A 44 -11.79 -17.26 -7.86
N ASP A 45 -12.53 -16.14 -7.84
CA ASP A 45 -12.64 -15.24 -9.00
C ASP A 45 -11.95 -13.90 -8.76
N CYS A 46 -10.98 -13.52 -9.59
CA CYS A 46 -10.28 -12.22 -9.51
C CYS A 46 -10.94 -11.12 -10.37
N THR A 47 -12.13 -11.36 -10.93
CA THR A 47 -12.82 -10.36 -11.75
C THR A 47 -13.46 -9.27 -10.89
N GLY A 48 -13.37 -8.03 -11.37
CA GLY A 48 -14.11 -6.91 -10.77
C GLY A 48 -13.43 -6.21 -9.61
N PHE A 49 -12.21 -6.57 -9.18
CA PHE A 49 -11.47 -5.77 -8.20
C PHE A 49 -10.84 -4.53 -8.83
N LEU A 50 -11.06 -3.36 -8.23
CA LEU A 50 -10.43 -2.10 -8.59
C LEU A 50 -9.58 -1.58 -7.43
N THR A 51 -8.34 -1.20 -7.76
CA THR A 51 -7.45 -0.48 -6.85
C THR A 51 -6.82 0.68 -7.59
N TYR A 52 -6.38 1.69 -6.84
CA TYR A 52 -5.70 2.85 -7.39
C TYR A 52 -4.25 2.92 -6.92
N SER A 53 -3.38 3.42 -7.80
CA SER A 53 -1.96 3.63 -7.52
C SER A 53 -1.72 4.90 -6.69
N GLN A 54 -0.50 5.04 -6.17
CA GLN A 54 -0.04 6.27 -5.50
C GLN A 54 -0.35 7.53 -6.33
N GLY A 55 -0.04 7.50 -7.62
CA GLY A 55 -0.28 8.62 -8.54
C GLY A 55 -1.76 8.89 -8.81
N GLY A 56 -2.60 7.85 -8.73
CA GLY A 56 -4.05 8.01 -8.78
C GLY A 56 -4.56 8.80 -7.58
N TRP A 57 -4.19 8.38 -6.38
CA TRP A 57 -4.61 9.04 -5.13
C TRP A 57 -4.10 10.48 -4.99
N SER A 58 -2.87 10.77 -5.44
CA SER A 58 -2.31 12.12 -5.41
C SER A 58 -2.85 13.06 -6.49
N GLY A 59 -3.42 12.51 -7.57
CA GLY A 59 -3.82 13.25 -8.76
C GLY A 59 -5.15 13.99 -8.63
N SER A 60 -5.61 14.54 -9.75
CA SER A 60 -6.92 15.20 -9.90
C SER A 60 -7.99 14.33 -10.58
N GLY A 61 -7.64 13.10 -10.97
CA GLY A 61 -8.56 12.13 -11.57
C GLY A 61 -9.55 11.55 -10.55
N THR A 62 -10.35 10.59 -10.99
CA THR A 62 -11.38 9.90 -10.18
C THR A 62 -10.90 9.52 -8.76
N PRO A 63 -9.78 8.80 -8.57
CA PRO A 63 -9.29 8.47 -7.23
C PRO A 63 -8.96 9.68 -6.36
N GLY A 64 -8.34 10.72 -6.93
CA GLY A 64 -8.04 11.94 -6.20
C GLY A 64 -9.29 12.70 -5.77
N GLN A 65 -10.32 12.76 -6.60
CA GLN A 65 -11.61 13.37 -6.24
C GLN A 65 -12.37 12.52 -5.22
N PHE A 66 -12.31 11.19 -5.36
CA PHE A 66 -12.90 10.25 -4.42
C PHE A 66 -12.27 10.40 -3.03
N LEU A 67 -10.94 10.55 -2.97
CA LEU A 67 -10.21 10.86 -1.75
C LEU A 67 -10.69 12.17 -1.13
N ASP A 68 -10.74 13.26 -1.89
CA ASP A 68 -11.17 14.58 -1.37
C ASP A 68 -12.59 14.53 -0.78
N ASN A 69 -13.51 13.83 -1.45
CA ASN A 69 -14.91 13.80 -1.07
C ASN A 69 -15.20 12.87 0.12
N ASN A 70 -14.43 11.79 0.29
CA ASN A 70 -14.76 10.72 1.22
C ASN A 70 -13.75 10.56 2.37
N PHE A 71 -12.60 11.25 2.33
CA PHE A 71 -11.57 11.04 3.36
C PHE A 71 -12.08 11.29 4.77
N ALA A 72 -12.78 12.40 5.01
CA ALA A 72 -13.24 12.77 6.34
C ALA A 72 -14.33 11.83 6.89
N SER A 73 -15.13 11.20 6.02
CA SER A 73 -16.16 10.24 6.44
C SER A 73 -15.59 8.85 6.71
N VAL A 74 -14.59 8.44 5.93
CA VAL A 74 -13.98 7.09 6.04
C VAL A 74 -12.85 7.05 7.06
N PHE A 75 -12.02 8.08 7.12
CA PHE A 75 -10.88 8.21 8.02
C PHE A 75 -11.11 9.35 9.02
N THR A 76 -12.13 9.19 9.86
CA THR A 76 -12.57 10.23 10.84
C THR A 76 -11.46 10.69 11.78
N ASN A 77 -10.54 9.78 12.13
CA ASN A 77 -9.38 10.08 12.98
C ASN A 77 -8.08 10.29 12.18
N GLY A 78 -8.18 10.40 10.86
CA GLY A 78 -7.05 10.30 9.93
C GLY A 78 -6.62 8.87 9.66
N ILE A 79 -5.60 8.74 8.81
CA ILE A 79 -4.96 7.47 8.44
C ILE A 79 -3.48 7.53 8.84
N GLN A 80 -2.89 6.41 9.26
CA GLN A 80 -1.52 6.39 9.79
C GLN A 80 -0.74 5.19 9.28
N ILE A 81 0.54 5.42 8.95
CA ILE A 81 1.52 4.37 8.66
C ILE A 81 2.55 4.27 9.78
N GLY A 82 3.21 3.12 9.91
CA GLY A 82 4.14 2.85 11.02
C GLY A 82 3.41 2.29 12.23
N ASP A 83 3.82 2.69 13.44
CA ASP A 83 3.23 2.19 14.68
C ASP A 83 1.73 2.53 14.71
N GLN A 84 0.86 1.52 14.80
CA GLN A 84 -0.58 1.71 14.84
C GLN A 84 -1.13 1.97 16.25
N THR A 85 -0.29 1.85 17.30
CA THR A 85 -0.70 1.91 18.71
C THR A 85 -0.46 3.28 19.33
N ALA A 86 0.74 3.85 19.17
CA ALA A 86 1.11 5.09 19.86
C ALA A 86 0.64 6.36 19.15
N GLY A 87 0.39 6.34 17.83
CA GLY A 87 -0.01 7.55 17.11
C GLY A 87 1.17 8.51 16.83
N ALA A 88 1.20 9.14 15.65
CA ALA A 88 2.28 10.06 15.25
C ALA A 88 2.31 11.42 16.00
N ASP A 89 1.49 11.57 17.04
CA ASP A 89 1.33 12.80 17.85
C ASP A 89 1.25 12.47 19.35
N SER A 90 1.51 11.22 19.76
CA SER A 90 1.62 10.99 21.20
C SER A 90 3.01 11.34 21.67
N SER A 91 3.08 12.15 22.72
CA SER A 91 4.21 12.23 23.64
C SER A 91 4.54 10.87 24.31
N ASN A 92 3.83 9.80 23.92
CA ASN A 92 3.92 8.45 24.43
C ASN A 92 4.54 7.47 23.40
N ASN A 93 5.25 7.96 22.38
CA ASN A 93 6.20 7.11 21.66
C ASN A 93 7.41 6.79 22.57
N THR A 94 7.15 5.92 23.54
CA THR A 94 8.07 5.55 24.63
C THR A 94 8.96 4.35 24.27
N ALA A 95 8.83 3.81 23.06
CA ALA A 95 9.47 2.55 22.67
C ALA A 95 10.34 2.61 21.40
N GLY A 96 10.53 3.78 20.78
CA GLY A 96 11.33 3.90 19.55
C GLY A 96 10.61 3.40 18.30
N ASN A 97 9.27 3.31 18.33
CA ASN A 97 8.43 2.89 17.20
C ASN A 97 7.74 4.10 16.60
N TRP A 98 8.11 4.50 15.39
CA TRP A 98 7.64 5.75 14.80
C TRP A 98 6.35 5.59 14.00
N ALA A 99 5.62 6.68 13.84
CA ALA A 99 4.41 6.74 13.02
C ALA A 99 4.32 8.01 12.17
N ALA A 100 3.63 7.95 11.03
CA ALA A 100 3.27 9.11 10.23
C ALA A 100 1.76 9.15 10.00
N LYS A 101 1.11 10.21 10.49
CA LYS A 101 -0.35 10.40 10.46
C LYS A 101 -0.75 11.45 9.45
N PHE A 102 -1.79 11.16 8.68
CA PHE A 102 -2.41 12.05 7.71
C PHE A 102 -3.84 12.33 8.17
N THR A 103 -4.15 13.59 8.46
CA THR A 103 -5.45 14.00 8.99
C THR A 103 -6.40 14.56 7.93
N THR A 104 -5.92 14.75 6.70
CA THR A 104 -6.72 15.28 5.59
C THR A 104 -6.36 14.62 4.25
N ALA A 105 -7.30 14.65 3.29
CA ALA A 105 -7.04 14.27 1.91
C ALA A 105 -5.86 15.07 1.30
N SER A 106 -5.79 16.37 1.56
CA SER A 106 -4.69 17.23 1.10
C SER A 106 -3.34 16.78 1.64
N ALA A 107 -3.25 16.33 2.89
CA ALA A 107 -2.01 15.81 3.46
C ALA A 107 -1.58 14.50 2.78
N VAL A 108 -2.54 13.60 2.50
CA VAL A 108 -2.27 12.38 1.72
C VAL A 108 -1.74 12.73 0.32
N LYS A 109 -2.36 13.70 -0.37
CA LYS A 109 -1.91 14.15 -1.70
C LYS A 109 -0.57 14.86 -1.69
N ALA A 110 -0.24 15.59 -0.62
CA ALA A 110 1.05 16.23 -0.47
C ALA A 110 2.18 15.21 -0.23
N TYR A 111 1.84 14.05 0.33
CA TYR A 111 2.77 12.97 0.62
C TYR A 111 2.98 12.03 -0.58
N LEU A 112 1.91 11.71 -1.31
CA LEU A 112 1.97 10.83 -2.49
C LEU A 112 2.25 11.62 -3.78
N PRO A 113 2.92 11.03 -4.79
CA PRO A 113 3.56 9.71 -4.77
C PRO A 113 4.94 9.76 -4.11
N ASN A 114 5.28 8.77 -3.29
CA ASN A 114 6.57 8.70 -2.61
C ASN A 114 7.52 7.67 -3.25
N GLY A 115 8.70 8.13 -3.65
CA GLY A 115 9.69 7.37 -4.41
C GLY A 115 11.02 7.15 -3.67
N GLY A 116 11.97 6.48 -4.33
CA GLY A 116 13.32 6.25 -3.81
C GLY A 116 13.53 4.88 -3.15
N GLY A 117 14.57 4.76 -2.31
CA GLY A 117 14.85 3.53 -1.58
C GLY A 117 13.89 3.34 -0.41
N SER A 118 13.42 2.11 -0.19
CA SER A 118 12.59 1.77 0.98
C SER A 118 13.36 2.01 2.28
N SER A 119 12.73 2.66 3.25
CA SER A 119 13.30 2.93 4.58
C SER A 119 12.23 2.82 5.67
N THR A 120 12.67 2.67 6.92
CA THR A 120 11.81 2.93 8.08
C THR A 120 11.48 4.42 8.17
N LEU A 121 10.54 4.76 9.04
CA LEU A 121 10.35 6.11 9.53
C LEU A 121 11.55 6.51 10.39
N GLY A 122 11.92 7.80 10.39
CA GLY A 122 12.97 8.34 11.26
C GLY A 122 12.46 9.23 12.39
N GLY A 123 11.15 9.20 12.66
CA GLY A 123 10.49 10.05 13.63
C GLY A 123 8.98 10.00 13.49
N ASP A 124 8.30 10.63 14.45
CA ASP A 124 6.86 10.85 14.35
C ASP A 124 6.54 12.06 13.48
N PHE A 125 5.53 11.91 12.62
CA PHE A 125 5.15 12.96 11.67
C PHE A 125 3.64 13.16 11.63
N THR A 126 3.19 14.39 11.79
CA THR A 126 1.81 14.78 11.48
C THR A 126 1.77 15.55 10.17
N ASN A 127 0.99 15.04 9.21
CA ASN A 127 0.86 15.53 7.84
C ASN A 127 2.19 15.80 7.14
N PRO A 128 3.16 14.86 7.15
CA PRO A 128 4.42 15.08 6.45
C PRO A 128 4.17 15.21 4.95
N PRO A 129 4.79 16.18 4.27
CA PRO A 129 4.81 16.19 2.82
C PRO A 129 5.72 15.08 2.28
N ASN A 130 5.74 14.90 0.97
CA ASN A 130 6.67 14.01 0.28
C ASN A 130 8.12 14.39 0.62
N PRO A 131 8.94 13.48 1.19
CA PRO A 131 10.33 13.78 1.49
C PRO A 131 11.18 13.73 0.22
N SER A 132 11.38 14.88 -0.41
CA SER A 132 12.47 15.05 -1.36
C SER A 132 13.81 15.13 -0.61
N GLY A 133 14.44 13.98 -0.30
CA GLY A 133 15.78 13.98 0.33
C GLY A 133 16.38 12.61 0.74
N PRO A 134 17.72 12.54 0.94
CA PRO A 134 18.44 11.28 1.20
C PRO A 134 18.41 10.74 2.65
N VAL A 135 17.71 11.32 3.62
CA VAL A 135 17.72 10.82 5.03
C VAL A 135 16.34 10.27 5.42
N ASN A 136 16.28 9.35 6.40
CA ASN A 136 15.10 8.60 6.89
C ASN A 136 13.88 9.47 7.25
N GLY A 137 13.24 10.05 6.25
CA GLY A 137 12.01 10.82 6.39
C GLY A 137 10.80 9.91 6.65
N PRO A 138 9.59 10.29 6.22
CA PRO A 138 8.38 9.51 6.40
C PRO A 138 8.33 8.26 5.48
N GLY A 139 9.29 7.33 5.56
CA GLY A 139 9.18 5.95 5.06
C GLY A 139 9.41 5.71 3.55
N LYS A 140 9.66 6.78 2.78
CA LYS A 140 9.97 6.76 1.33
C LYS A 140 9.00 5.85 0.54
N THR A 141 9.50 5.06 -0.43
CA THR A 141 8.67 4.18 -1.26
C THR A 141 7.82 3.20 -0.47
N LEU A 142 8.35 2.61 0.61
CA LEU A 142 7.56 1.68 1.43
C LEU A 142 6.39 2.41 2.11
N GLY A 143 6.63 3.62 2.62
CA GLY A 143 5.57 4.45 3.20
C GLY A 143 4.49 4.83 2.19
N GLY A 144 4.89 5.23 0.98
CA GLY A 144 3.96 5.54 -0.12
C GLY A 144 3.09 4.35 -0.55
N GLN A 145 3.71 3.17 -0.69
CA GLN A 145 2.98 1.95 -1.03
C GLN A 145 2.07 1.48 0.10
N THR A 146 2.53 1.56 1.34
CA THR A 146 1.74 1.17 2.52
C THR A 146 0.52 2.05 2.66
N LEU A 147 0.69 3.38 2.57
CA LEU A 147 -0.43 4.30 2.62
C LEU A 147 -1.43 4.03 1.48
N THR A 148 -0.94 3.77 0.27
CA THR A 148 -1.80 3.45 -0.90
C THR A 148 -2.61 2.18 -0.69
N MET A 149 -2.02 1.12 -0.15
CA MET A 149 -2.77 -0.08 0.19
C MET A 149 -3.85 0.20 1.23
N MET A 150 -3.50 0.93 2.29
CA MET A 150 -4.45 1.26 3.35
C MET A 150 -5.61 2.13 2.84
N LEU A 151 -5.38 3.02 1.87
CA LEU A 151 -6.45 3.77 1.20
C LEU A 151 -7.38 2.84 0.42
N ASN A 152 -6.84 1.96 -0.43
CA ASN A 152 -7.65 1.01 -1.20
C ASN A 152 -8.50 0.12 -0.28
N VAL A 153 -7.88 -0.49 0.72
CA VAL A 153 -8.58 -1.39 1.67
C VAL A 153 -9.57 -0.62 2.54
N GLY A 154 -9.21 0.57 3.03
CA GLY A 154 -10.06 1.36 3.90
C GLY A 154 -11.32 1.87 3.18
N PHE A 155 -11.17 2.33 1.93
CA PHE A 155 -12.32 2.77 1.13
C PHE A 155 -13.22 1.62 0.71
N ASP A 156 -12.64 0.48 0.35
CA ASP A 156 -13.39 -0.74 0.06
C ASP A 156 -14.20 -1.22 1.27
N ALA A 157 -13.56 -1.28 2.45
CA ALA A 157 -14.23 -1.67 3.69
C ALA A 157 -15.36 -0.71 4.09
N ALA A 158 -15.25 0.58 3.74
CA ALA A 158 -16.27 1.59 4.03
C ALA A 158 -17.39 1.66 2.98
N ASN A 159 -17.12 1.23 1.74
CA ASN A 159 -18.08 1.22 0.65
C ASN A 159 -17.94 -0.07 -0.17
N PRO A 160 -18.83 -1.06 0.01
CA PRO A 160 -18.80 -2.32 -0.73
C PRO A 160 -18.89 -2.17 -2.26
N ASN A 161 -19.33 -1.01 -2.78
CA ASN A 161 -19.37 -0.75 -4.22
C ASN A 161 -18.11 -0.02 -4.73
N PHE A 162 -17.08 0.14 -3.90
CA PHE A 162 -15.87 0.86 -4.25
C PHE A 162 -15.10 0.17 -5.39
N ASP A 163 -14.89 -1.14 -5.24
CA ASP A 163 -14.01 -1.87 -6.15
C ASP A 163 -14.75 -2.48 -7.35
N GLY A 164 -16.07 -2.64 -7.24
CA GLY A 164 -16.94 -3.16 -8.30
C GLY A 164 -16.98 -4.68 -8.38
N ASN A 165 -16.44 -5.39 -7.38
CA ASN A 165 -16.42 -6.84 -7.39
C ASN A 165 -17.81 -7.38 -7.05
N SER A 166 -18.31 -8.32 -7.87
CA SER A 166 -19.70 -8.80 -7.75
C SER A 166 -19.98 -9.63 -6.49
N GLY A 167 -18.92 -10.11 -5.83
CA GLY A 167 -19.01 -10.88 -4.59
C GLY A 167 -19.02 -10.03 -3.32
N ASN A 168 -18.75 -8.72 -3.43
CA ASN A 168 -18.38 -7.83 -2.31
C ASN A 168 -17.30 -8.44 -1.40
N ASP A 169 -16.36 -9.19 -1.98
CA ASP A 169 -15.20 -9.72 -1.25
C ASP A 169 -14.30 -8.55 -0.84
N ALA A 170 -14.03 -8.38 0.45
CA ALA A 170 -13.25 -7.24 0.91
C ALA A 170 -11.78 -7.35 0.47
N LEU A 171 -11.21 -6.28 -0.10
CA LEU A 171 -9.82 -6.20 -0.55
C LEU A 171 -8.82 -6.60 0.55
N GLY A 172 -9.10 -6.23 1.80
CA GLY A 172 -8.26 -6.57 2.95
C GLY A 172 -8.21 -8.07 3.28
N SER A 173 -9.19 -8.85 2.81
CA SER A 173 -9.31 -10.29 3.05
C SER A 173 -8.66 -11.15 1.98
N LEU A 174 -8.32 -10.56 0.82
CA LEU A 174 -7.70 -11.28 -0.28
C LEU A 174 -6.37 -11.89 0.14
N ILE A 175 -6.08 -13.09 -0.35
CA ILE A 175 -4.92 -13.88 0.02
C ILE A 175 -3.84 -13.72 -1.05
N TYR A 176 -2.64 -13.37 -0.62
CA TYR A 176 -1.47 -13.38 -1.49
C TYR A 176 -0.93 -14.82 -1.63
N ASN A 177 -1.07 -15.34 -2.84
CA ASN A 177 -0.55 -16.64 -3.25
C ASN A 177 0.75 -16.43 -4.00
N ALA A 178 1.84 -16.66 -3.29
CA ALA A 178 3.16 -16.62 -3.86
C ALA A 178 3.43 -17.91 -4.62
N THR A 179 4.05 -17.75 -5.77
CA THR A 179 4.55 -18.82 -6.62
C THR A 179 5.87 -19.34 -6.09
N ASP A 180 6.64 -18.45 -5.46
CA ASP A 180 7.71 -18.81 -4.54
C ASP A 180 7.13 -19.18 -3.17
N SER A 181 7.02 -20.50 -2.93
CA SER A 181 6.61 -21.06 -1.64
C SER A 181 7.46 -20.63 -0.44
N THR A 182 8.64 -20.05 -0.67
CA THR A 182 9.51 -19.51 0.40
C THR A 182 9.20 -18.05 0.75
N SER A 183 8.24 -17.42 0.06
CA SER A 183 7.78 -16.08 0.40
C SER A 183 7.10 -16.07 1.75
N VAL A 184 7.55 -15.20 2.64
CA VAL A 184 6.98 -15.01 3.98
C VAL A 184 5.55 -14.46 3.95
N PHE A 185 5.15 -13.89 2.82
CA PHE A 185 3.80 -13.38 2.60
C PHE A 185 2.86 -14.44 2.03
N ASN A 186 3.38 -15.60 1.60
CA ASN A 186 2.53 -16.63 1.02
C ASN A 186 1.43 -17.07 2.01
N GLY A 187 0.18 -17.07 1.55
CA GLY A 187 -0.99 -17.38 2.37
C GLY A 187 -1.38 -16.28 3.36
N LYS A 188 -0.76 -15.10 3.31
CA LYS A 188 -1.16 -13.95 4.12
C LYS A 188 -2.26 -13.15 3.42
N THR A 189 -3.16 -12.59 4.21
CA THR A 189 -4.14 -11.62 3.68
C THR A 189 -3.48 -10.27 3.42
N VAL A 190 -4.12 -9.44 2.59
CA VAL A 190 -3.69 -8.05 2.36
C VAL A 190 -3.59 -7.28 3.68
N ASN A 191 -4.54 -7.45 4.61
CA ASN A 191 -4.47 -6.82 5.94
C ASN A 191 -3.27 -7.28 6.76
N GLN A 192 -2.89 -8.56 6.69
CA GLN A 192 -1.69 -9.07 7.35
C GLN A 192 -0.41 -8.48 6.73
N ILE A 193 -0.37 -8.34 5.41
CA ILE A 193 0.76 -7.71 4.70
C ILE A 193 0.88 -6.23 5.07
N ILE A 194 -0.23 -5.49 5.14
CA ILE A 194 -0.26 -4.11 5.65
C ILE A 194 0.30 -4.06 7.07
N GLY A 195 -0.08 -5.01 7.94
CA GLY A 195 0.46 -5.13 9.30
C GLY A 195 1.98 -5.28 9.32
N TYR A 196 2.53 -6.18 8.49
CA TYR A 196 3.99 -6.35 8.37
C TYR A 196 4.69 -5.09 7.84
N ALA A 197 4.10 -4.42 6.85
CA ALA A 197 4.64 -3.18 6.30
C ALA A 197 4.67 -2.06 7.35
N ASN A 198 3.60 -1.93 8.14
CA ASN A 198 3.52 -0.96 9.23
C ASN A 198 4.50 -1.28 10.37
N SER A 199 4.67 -2.55 10.75
CA SER A 199 5.69 -2.96 11.72
C SER A 199 7.08 -2.52 11.26
N TYR A 200 7.44 -2.85 10.01
CA TYR A 200 8.74 -2.47 9.46
C TYR A 200 8.91 -0.95 9.37
N LEU A 201 7.89 -0.23 8.90
CA LEU A 201 7.94 1.24 8.84
C LEU A 201 8.16 1.86 10.22
N SER A 202 7.59 1.28 11.26
CA SER A 202 7.72 1.79 12.62
C SER A 202 9.13 1.67 13.19
N GLY A 203 9.96 0.77 12.65
CA GLY A 203 11.25 0.42 13.26
C GLY A 203 11.15 -0.67 14.34
N ALA A 204 9.96 -1.24 14.56
CA ALA A 204 9.77 -2.44 15.37
C ALA A 204 10.34 -3.67 14.63
N ASP A 205 11.35 -4.31 15.24
CA ASP A 205 11.96 -5.58 14.80
C ASP A 205 11.14 -6.81 15.20
#